data_AF-A0A383CM53-F1
#
_entry.id   AF-A0A383CM53-F1
#
_cell.length_a   1.000
_cell.length_b   1.000
_cell.length_c   1.000
_cell.angle_alpha   90.00
_cell.angle_beta   90.00
_cell.angle_gamma   90.00
#
_symmetry.space_group_name_H-M   'P 1'
#
loop_
_entity.id
_entity.type
_entity.pdbx_description
1 polymer ?
#
loop_
_entity_poly.entity_id
_entity_poly.type
_entity_poly.pdbx_seq_one_letter_code
_entity_poly.pdbx_strand_id
1 'polypeptide(L)'
;ASLNAFGYDGPWAERPGWEQLAQATSGIQVRRGGRDGTPKLLPYPMNDYGTGLMGAYAVALAVHERNRTGEGQTVNSGLALTAGLLQSPYFLDYEGHQRNEPEGLGVRGFSAKSRLYEAADGWMYFHCPDDGAWGKFTALPEFGELDDATDDALTQSLSRILVGRTREDWAGIINPTGVSVMANRFVEDFRNDPDIRAAGLVITRNHPGIGQADHIGSVAKLSETPMRVGRPTPLLGAET
;
A
#
# COMPACT_ATOMS: atom_id res chain seq x y z
N ALA A 1 -23.05 4.51 12.67
CA ALA A 1 -22.45 4.23 11.36
C ALA A 1 -22.68 2.77 11.03
N SER A 2 -22.94 2.46 9.77
CA SER A 2 -23.26 1.11 9.30
C SER A 2 -22.34 0.76 8.13
N LEU A 3 -21.57 -0.31 8.23
CA LEU A 3 -20.59 -0.72 7.22
C LEU A 3 -20.89 -2.17 6.83
N ASN A 4 -20.96 -2.45 5.54
CA ASN A 4 -21.17 -3.80 5.01
C ASN A 4 -20.28 -4.07 3.78
N ALA A 5 -20.53 -5.13 3.03
CA ALA A 5 -19.71 -5.47 1.87
C ALA A 5 -19.98 -4.61 0.62
N PHE A 6 -21.22 -4.21 0.36
CA PHE A 6 -21.62 -3.67 -0.95
C PHE A 6 -22.26 -2.27 -0.90
N GLY A 7 -22.29 -1.63 0.27
CA GLY A 7 -23.06 -0.42 0.51
C GLY A 7 -24.53 -0.73 0.82
N TYR A 8 -25.32 0.32 0.99
CA TYR A 8 -26.74 0.23 1.38
C TYR A 8 -27.70 0.57 0.25
N ASP A 9 -27.16 0.80 -0.95
CA ASP A 9 -27.90 1.19 -2.13
C ASP A 9 -27.86 0.07 -3.19
N GLY A 10 -28.92 -0.02 -3.97
CA GLY A 10 -29.00 -0.93 -5.10
C GLY A 10 -29.18 -2.41 -4.72
N PRO A 11 -29.11 -3.32 -5.72
CA PRO A 11 -29.54 -4.71 -5.59
C PRO A 11 -28.61 -5.59 -4.73
N TRP A 12 -27.47 -5.06 -4.29
CA TRP A 12 -26.47 -5.81 -3.51
C TRP A 12 -26.49 -5.45 -2.02
N ALA A 13 -27.33 -4.49 -1.60
CA ALA A 13 -27.34 -3.94 -0.25
C ALA A 13 -27.53 -4.98 0.87
N GLU A 14 -28.32 -6.02 0.62
CA GLU A 14 -28.61 -7.09 1.59
C GLU A 14 -27.74 -8.34 1.40
N ARG A 15 -26.77 -8.32 0.47
CA ARG A 15 -25.92 -9.49 0.25
C ARG A 15 -24.89 -9.64 1.38
N PRO A 16 -24.71 -10.86 1.91
CA PRO A 16 -23.59 -11.12 2.82
C PRO A 16 -22.28 -10.94 2.06
N GLY A 17 -21.24 -10.46 2.74
CA GLY A 17 -19.95 -10.31 2.10
C GLY A 17 -18.77 -10.16 3.07
N TRP A 18 -17.60 -10.41 2.49
CA TRP A 18 -16.29 -10.33 3.12
C TRP A 18 -15.32 -9.69 2.13
N GLU A 19 -14.15 -9.26 2.61
CA GLU A 19 -13.03 -8.76 1.81
C GLU A 19 -12.87 -9.46 0.45
N GLN A 20 -12.84 -10.79 0.44
CA GLN A 20 -12.57 -11.58 -0.77
C GLN A 20 -13.68 -11.41 -1.81
N LEU A 21 -14.93 -11.27 -1.37
CA LEU A 21 -16.06 -11.02 -2.27
C LEU A 21 -16.06 -9.59 -2.79
N ALA A 22 -15.60 -8.63 -1.97
CA ALA A 22 -15.38 -7.26 -2.41
C ALA A 22 -14.26 -7.19 -3.48
N GLN A 23 -13.14 -7.90 -3.29
CA GLN A 23 -12.09 -8.00 -4.30
C GLN A 23 -12.59 -8.67 -5.59
N ALA A 24 -13.41 -9.72 -5.48
CA ALA A 24 -13.97 -10.42 -6.64
C ALA A 24 -14.90 -9.50 -7.45
N THR A 25 -15.84 -8.82 -6.80
CA THR A 25 -16.81 -7.96 -7.51
C THR A 25 -16.20 -6.71 -8.11
N SER A 26 -15.09 -6.23 -7.55
CA SER A 26 -14.46 -4.97 -7.94
C SER A 26 -13.39 -5.14 -9.02
N GLY A 27 -13.08 -6.37 -9.43
CA GLY A 27 -12.06 -6.65 -10.45
C GLY A 27 -10.62 -6.72 -9.93
N ILE A 28 -10.39 -6.46 -8.63
CA ILE A 28 -9.06 -6.53 -8.00
C ILE A 28 -8.39 -7.89 -8.25
N GLN A 29 -9.15 -9.00 -8.12
CA GLN A 29 -8.58 -10.33 -8.29
C GLN A 29 -8.17 -10.62 -9.74
N VAL A 30 -8.98 -10.17 -10.70
CA VAL A 30 -8.68 -10.30 -12.13
C VAL A 30 -7.41 -9.53 -12.45
N ARG A 31 -7.31 -8.28 -11.98
CA ARG A 31 -6.15 -7.43 -12.20
C ARG A 31 -4.88 -7.95 -11.53
N ARG A 32 -5.00 -8.56 -10.35
CA ARG A 32 -3.88 -9.20 -9.66
C ARG A 32 -3.38 -10.44 -10.40
N GLY A 33 -4.28 -11.22 -11.02
CA GLY A 33 -3.92 -12.32 -11.91
C GLY A 33 -3.27 -11.83 -13.20
N GLY A 34 -3.78 -10.73 -13.75
CA GLY A 34 -3.35 -10.16 -15.01
C GLY A 34 -4.12 -10.76 -16.20
N ARG A 35 -3.54 -10.68 -17.39
CA ARG A 35 -4.19 -11.09 -18.65
C ARG A 35 -4.20 -12.61 -18.90
N ASP A 36 -3.65 -13.39 -17.98
CA ASP A 36 -3.62 -14.86 -18.08
C ASP A 36 -5.00 -15.52 -17.83
N GLY A 37 -6.01 -14.72 -17.48
CA GLY A 37 -7.39 -15.15 -17.28
C GLY A 37 -7.62 -15.89 -15.96
N THR A 38 -6.64 -15.95 -15.06
CA THR A 38 -6.77 -16.65 -13.77
C THR A 38 -6.72 -15.65 -12.60
N PRO A 39 -7.88 -15.28 -12.01
CA PRO A 39 -7.93 -14.36 -10.88
C PRO A 39 -7.08 -14.84 -9.70
N LYS A 40 -6.43 -13.90 -9.01
CA LYS A 40 -5.61 -14.17 -7.82
C LYS A 40 -6.02 -13.24 -6.69
N LEU A 41 -6.15 -13.80 -5.49
CA LEU A 41 -6.50 -13.03 -4.30
C LEU A 41 -5.34 -12.10 -3.88
N LEU A 42 -5.66 -10.86 -3.47
CA LEU A 42 -4.69 -10.06 -2.72
C LEU A 42 -4.63 -10.57 -1.26
N PRO A 43 -3.43 -10.85 -0.73
CA PRO A 43 -3.28 -11.61 0.51
C PRO A 43 -3.63 -10.83 1.79
N TYR A 44 -3.87 -9.53 1.70
CA TYR A 44 -4.20 -8.67 2.84
C TYR A 44 -5.55 -7.97 2.63
N PRO A 45 -6.33 -7.75 3.71
CA PRO A 45 -7.70 -7.27 3.60
C PRO A 45 -7.76 -5.74 3.47
N MET A 46 -7.37 -5.25 2.29
CA MET A 46 -7.24 -3.81 2.04
C MET A 46 -8.59 -3.07 2.08
N ASN A 47 -9.68 -3.73 1.66
CA ASN A 47 -11.00 -3.11 1.71
C ASN A 47 -11.52 -3.07 3.14
N ASP A 48 -11.27 -4.09 3.97
CA ASP A 48 -11.61 -4.05 5.39
C ASP A 48 -10.92 -2.87 6.10
N TYR A 49 -9.60 -2.70 5.88
CA TYR A 49 -8.85 -1.59 6.45
C TYR A 49 -9.36 -0.24 5.95
N GLY A 50 -9.52 -0.09 4.63
CA GLY A 50 -9.96 1.17 4.02
C GLY A 50 -11.38 1.53 4.40
N THR A 51 -12.32 0.58 4.43
CA THR A 51 -13.71 0.83 4.85
C THR A 51 -13.79 1.19 6.33
N GLY A 52 -12.99 0.56 7.19
CA GLY A 52 -12.88 0.94 8.60
C GLY A 52 -12.37 2.38 8.76
N LEU A 53 -11.29 2.75 8.06
CA LEU A 53 -10.72 4.10 8.09
C LEU A 53 -11.67 5.15 7.52
N MET A 54 -12.28 4.90 6.37
CA MET A 54 -13.25 5.80 5.74
C MET A 54 -14.51 5.95 6.59
N GLY A 55 -14.98 4.87 7.22
CA GLY A 55 -16.08 4.91 8.18
C GLY A 55 -15.75 5.76 9.41
N ALA A 56 -14.55 5.60 9.98
CA ALA A 56 -14.10 6.41 11.10
C ALA A 56 -13.97 7.90 10.72
N TYR A 57 -13.43 8.20 9.53
CA TYR A 57 -13.35 9.56 9.00
C TYR A 57 -14.74 10.18 8.81
N ALA A 58 -15.67 9.46 8.19
CA ALA A 58 -17.04 9.94 8.01
C ALA A 58 -17.77 10.16 9.35
N VAL A 59 -17.54 9.30 10.35
CA VAL A 59 -18.04 9.52 11.72
C VAL A 59 -17.44 10.78 12.35
N ALA A 60 -16.14 11.02 12.19
CA ALA A 60 -15.50 12.23 12.69
C ALA A 60 -16.12 13.49 12.06
N LEU A 61 -16.40 13.47 10.74
CA LEU A 61 -17.11 14.55 10.06
C LEU A 61 -18.55 14.72 10.57
N ALA A 62 -19.29 13.63 10.79
CA ALA A 62 -20.64 13.69 11.34
C ALA A 62 -20.66 14.28 12.77
N VAL A 63 -19.68 13.93 13.60
CA VAL A 63 -19.52 14.51 14.95
C VAL A 63 -19.15 15.99 14.86
N HIS A 64 -18.27 16.37 13.92
CA HIS A 64 -17.92 17.76 13.68
C HIS A 64 -19.15 18.58 13.30
N GLU A 65 -19.97 18.08 12.38
CA GLU A 65 -21.20 18.76 11.96
C GLU A 65 -22.21 18.86 13.10
N ARG A 66 -22.44 17.77 13.85
CA ARG A 66 -23.30 17.79 15.03
C ARG A 66 -22.87 18.85 16.06
N ASN A 67 -21.57 19.04 16.25
CA ASN A 67 -21.06 20.07 17.17
C ASN A 67 -21.31 21.49 16.66
N ARG A 68 -21.50 21.68 15.34
CA ARG A 68 -21.79 22.98 14.72
C ARG A 68 -23.28 23.28 14.65
N THR A 69 -24.10 22.29 14.35
CA THR A 69 -25.53 22.47 14.03
C THR A 69 -26.48 21.88 15.06
N GLY A 70 -26.00 20.98 15.92
CA GLY A 70 -26.84 20.19 16.84
C GLY A 70 -27.37 18.89 16.22
N GLU A 71 -27.26 18.71 14.90
CA GLU A 71 -27.90 17.61 14.18
C GLU A 71 -26.94 16.44 13.90
N GLY A 72 -27.40 15.23 14.19
CA GLY A 72 -26.68 14.00 13.86
C GLY A 72 -26.85 13.60 12.39
N GLN A 73 -26.02 12.65 11.93
CA GLN A 73 -26.11 12.09 10.58
C GLN A 73 -25.94 10.58 10.58
N THR A 74 -26.61 9.92 9.63
CA THR A 74 -26.36 8.53 9.31
C THR A 74 -25.10 8.44 8.45
N VAL A 75 -24.16 7.60 8.87
CA VAL A 75 -22.94 7.28 8.10
C VAL A 75 -23.06 5.84 7.62
N ASN A 76 -22.92 5.63 6.32
CA ASN A 76 -22.86 4.30 5.73
C ASN A 76 -21.71 4.17 4.72
N SER A 77 -21.23 2.94 4.50
CA SER A 77 -20.24 2.64 3.47
C SER A 77 -20.18 1.12 3.23
N GLY A 78 -19.32 0.69 2.31
CA GLY A 78 -18.98 -0.72 2.20
C GLY A 78 -17.69 -1.04 1.46
N LEU A 79 -17.27 -2.30 1.59
CA LEU A 79 -16.01 -2.81 1.05
C LEU A 79 -15.87 -2.53 -0.45
N ALA A 80 -16.92 -2.74 -1.24
CA ALA A 80 -16.92 -2.49 -2.69
C ALA A 80 -16.73 -1.00 -3.04
N LEU A 81 -17.22 -0.07 -2.23
CA LEU A 81 -17.02 1.37 -2.44
C LEU A 81 -15.56 1.74 -2.17
N THR A 82 -14.96 1.15 -1.14
CA THR A 82 -13.52 1.29 -0.86
C THR A 82 -12.68 0.68 -1.98
N ALA A 83 -13.09 -0.47 -2.52
CA ALA A 83 -12.44 -1.08 -3.68
C ALA A 83 -12.49 -0.17 -4.92
N GLY A 84 -13.56 0.60 -5.10
CA GLY A 84 -13.67 1.63 -6.12
C GLY A 84 -12.68 2.77 -5.92
N LEU A 85 -12.57 3.29 -4.69
CA LEU A 85 -11.59 4.32 -4.34
C LEU A 85 -10.15 3.85 -4.60
N LEU A 86 -9.81 2.64 -4.17
CA LEU A 86 -8.47 2.05 -4.37
C LEU A 86 -8.11 1.82 -5.85
N GLN A 87 -9.11 1.81 -6.71
CA GLN A 87 -8.99 1.63 -8.15
C GLN A 87 -9.33 2.89 -8.94
N SER A 88 -9.38 4.07 -8.29
CA SER A 88 -9.88 5.30 -8.91
C SER A 88 -9.25 5.67 -10.25
N PRO A 89 -7.94 5.41 -10.54
CA PRO A 89 -7.39 5.66 -11.87
C PRO A 89 -8.11 4.88 -12.98
N TYR A 90 -8.64 3.68 -12.68
CA TYR A 90 -9.34 2.82 -13.64
C TYR A 90 -10.81 3.21 -13.85
N PHE A 91 -11.31 4.19 -13.10
CA PHE A 91 -12.63 4.77 -13.30
C PHE A 91 -12.60 6.02 -14.19
N LEU A 92 -11.43 6.40 -14.70
CA LEU A 92 -11.30 7.40 -15.74
C LEU A 92 -11.63 6.75 -17.08
N ASP A 93 -12.71 7.22 -17.72
CA ASP A 93 -13.14 6.74 -19.04
C ASP A 93 -13.54 7.94 -19.90
N TYR A 94 -13.03 7.99 -21.12
CA TYR A 94 -13.28 9.05 -22.08
C TYR A 94 -12.95 8.54 -23.49
N GLU A 95 -13.49 9.21 -24.51
CA GLU A 95 -13.28 8.82 -25.90
C GLU A 95 -11.78 8.75 -26.25
N GLY A 96 -11.34 7.59 -26.73
CA GLY A 96 -9.94 7.34 -27.08
C GLY A 96 -9.04 6.91 -25.91
N HIS A 97 -9.56 6.78 -24.68
CA HIS A 97 -8.79 6.24 -23.57
C HIS A 97 -8.39 4.78 -23.82
N GLN A 98 -7.12 4.45 -23.59
CA GLN A 98 -6.59 3.10 -23.73
C GLN A 98 -6.22 2.52 -22.37
N ARG A 99 -6.90 1.45 -21.97
CA ARG A 99 -6.61 0.70 -20.73
C ARG A 99 -5.40 -0.20 -20.93
N ASN A 100 -4.21 0.33 -20.71
CA ASN A 100 -2.93 -0.34 -20.90
C ASN A 100 -2.06 -0.41 -19.63
N GLU A 101 -2.64 -0.11 -18.47
CA GLU A 101 -1.91 -0.02 -17.22
C GLU A 101 -1.39 -1.39 -16.77
N PRO A 102 -0.17 -1.48 -16.18
CA PRO A 102 0.43 -2.75 -15.79
C PRO A 102 -0.46 -3.60 -14.86
N GLU A 103 -0.58 -4.90 -15.15
CA GLU A 103 -1.37 -5.85 -14.36
C GLU A 103 -0.73 -7.25 -14.31
N GLY A 104 -1.07 -8.03 -13.28
CA GLY A 104 -0.55 -9.38 -13.08
C GLY A 104 0.67 -9.51 -12.15
N LEU A 105 1.03 -10.76 -11.86
CA LEU A 105 2.10 -11.12 -10.92
C LEU A 105 3.52 -10.77 -11.43
N GLY A 106 3.68 -10.66 -12.74
CA GLY A 106 4.95 -10.35 -13.41
C GLY A 106 5.32 -8.88 -13.40
N VAL A 107 4.39 -7.99 -13.04
CA VAL A 107 4.64 -6.54 -13.03
C VAL A 107 5.74 -6.21 -12.01
N ARG A 108 6.66 -5.33 -12.43
CA ARG A 108 7.76 -4.85 -11.59
C ARG A 108 7.71 -3.35 -11.35
N GLY A 109 6.92 -2.60 -12.11
CA GLY A 109 6.73 -1.16 -11.96
C GLY A 109 6.01 -0.58 -13.17
N PHE A 110 6.05 0.74 -13.30
CA PHE A 110 5.38 1.46 -14.39
C PHE A 110 6.31 1.81 -15.56
N SER A 111 7.61 1.89 -15.31
CA SER A 111 8.63 2.23 -16.30
C SER A 111 10.01 1.78 -15.81
N ALA A 112 11.02 1.84 -16.67
CA ALA A 112 12.42 1.62 -16.32
C ALA A 112 12.89 2.54 -15.18
N LYS A 113 12.33 3.75 -15.10
CA LYS A 113 12.66 4.76 -14.09
C LYS A 113 11.87 4.59 -12.77
N SER A 114 10.90 3.68 -12.70
CA SER A 114 10.10 3.43 -11.49
C SER A 114 9.66 1.98 -11.44
N ARG A 115 10.54 1.10 -10.94
CA ARG A 115 10.30 -0.35 -10.86
C ARG A 115 11.26 -1.08 -9.91
N LEU A 116 10.93 -2.34 -9.67
CA LEU A 116 11.79 -3.33 -9.03
C LEU A 116 12.91 -3.79 -9.98
N TYR A 117 14.12 -3.82 -9.45
CA TYR A 117 15.32 -4.41 -10.06
C TYR A 117 16.00 -5.38 -9.09
N GLU A 118 16.68 -6.38 -9.65
CA GLU A 118 17.55 -7.27 -8.89
C GLU A 118 18.92 -6.60 -8.67
N ALA A 119 19.41 -6.72 -7.44
CA ALA A 119 20.79 -6.49 -7.04
C ALA A 119 21.46 -7.84 -6.72
N ALA A 120 22.75 -7.83 -6.39
CA ALA A 120 23.51 -9.05 -6.11
C ALA A 120 22.95 -9.89 -4.94
N ASP A 121 22.26 -9.25 -3.99
CA ASP A 121 21.76 -9.87 -2.76
C ASP A 121 20.23 -9.81 -2.61
N GLY A 122 19.50 -9.44 -3.67
CA GLY A 122 18.04 -9.44 -3.68
C GLY A 122 17.41 -8.25 -4.43
N TRP A 123 16.11 -8.04 -4.23
CA TRP A 123 15.37 -7.01 -4.96
C TRP A 123 15.42 -5.64 -4.27
N MET A 124 15.39 -4.58 -5.08
CA MET A 124 15.20 -3.21 -4.63
C MET A 124 14.21 -2.48 -5.54
N TYR A 125 13.50 -1.51 -4.99
CA TYR A 125 12.68 -0.59 -5.77
C TYR A 125 13.52 0.62 -6.15
N PHE A 126 13.58 0.92 -7.45
CA PHE A 126 14.25 2.08 -8.03
C PHE A 126 13.19 3.10 -8.46
N HIS A 127 13.39 4.37 -8.09
CA HIS A 127 12.51 5.47 -8.49
C HIS A 127 13.31 6.74 -8.80
N CYS A 128 13.22 7.21 -10.04
CA CYS A 128 13.71 8.52 -10.45
C CYS A 128 12.54 9.52 -10.46
N PRO A 129 12.57 10.56 -9.62
CA PRO A 129 11.42 11.47 -9.46
C PRO A 129 11.31 12.49 -10.59
N ASP A 130 12.44 12.92 -11.17
CA ASP A 130 12.49 13.98 -12.19
C ASP A 130 13.77 13.89 -13.05
N ASP A 131 13.83 14.72 -14.09
CA ASP A 131 14.96 14.76 -15.03
C ASP A 131 16.26 15.31 -14.41
N GLY A 132 16.16 16.12 -13.35
CA GLY A 132 17.33 16.66 -12.65
C GLY A 132 18.05 15.57 -11.86
N ALA A 133 17.30 14.73 -11.15
CA ALA A 133 17.80 13.52 -10.52
C ALA A 133 18.36 12.53 -11.56
N TRP A 134 17.65 12.37 -12.69
CA TRP A 134 18.10 11.50 -13.79
C TRP A 134 19.47 11.91 -14.33
N GLY A 135 19.67 13.19 -14.64
CA GLY A 135 20.95 13.68 -15.17
C GLY A 135 22.12 13.51 -14.21
N LYS A 136 21.89 13.64 -12.89
CA LYS A 136 22.92 13.37 -11.88
C LYS A 136 23.24 11.88 -11.78
N PHE A 137 22.22 11.03 -11.87
CA PHE A 137 22.37 9.58 -11.84
C PHE A 137 23.13 9.05 -13.05
N THR A 138 22.80 9.47 -14.27
CA THR A 138 23.48 9.02 -15.48
C THR A 138 24.90 9.59 -15.64
N ALA A 139 25.24 10.64 -14.89
CA ALA A 139 26.60 11.16 -14.81
C ALA A 139 27.54 10.29 -13.95
N LEU A 140 27.00 9.32 -13.20
CA LEU A 140 27.83 8.37 -12.46
C LEU A 140 28.55 7.42 -13.43
N PRO A 141 29.82 7.05 -13.16
CA PRO A 141 30.60 6.20 -14.07
C PRO A 141 29.94 4.86 -14.40
N GLU A 142 29.23 4.26 -13.44
CA GLU A 142 28.51 3.00 -13.62
C GLU A 142 27.35 3.08 -14.61
N PHE A 143 26.81 4.28 -14.84
CA PHE A 143 25.57 4.51 -15.60
C PHE A 143 25.75 5.43 -16.82
N GLY A 144 27.00 5.72 -17.21
CA GLY A 144 27.31 6.60 -18.34
C GLY A 144 26.99 6.04 -19.73
N GLU A 145 26.82 4.72 -19.85
CA GLU A 145 26.53 4.02 -21.12
C GLU A 145 25.15 3.34 -21.13
N LEU A 146 24.17 3.93 -20.42
CA LEU A 146 22.80 3.43 -20.47
C LEU A 146 22.21 3.65 -21.87
N ASP A 147 21.66 2.58 -22.44
CA ASP A 147 20.80 2.68 -23.62
C ASP A 147 19.40 3.13 -23.16
N ASP A 148 19.05 4.38 -23.42
CA ASP A 148 17.75 4.97 -23.09
C ASP A 148 16.84 5.18 -24.32
N ALA A 149 17.14 4.51 -25.44
CA ALA A 149 16.36 4.63 -26.67
C ALA A 149 14.88 4.22 -26.51
N THR A 150 14.62 3.24 -25.63
CA THR A 150 13.27 2.81 -25.23
C THR A 150 13.24 2.43 -23.76
N ASP A 151 12.05 2.37 -23.15
CA ASP A 151 11.90 1.92 -21.76
C ASP A 151 12.39 0.47 -21.55
N ASP A 152 12.21 -0.40 -22.55
CA ASP A 152 12.71 -1.77 -22.51
C ASP A 152 14.23 -1.83 -22.59
N ALA A 153 14.86 -1.04 -23.47
CA ALA A 153 16.31 -0.94 -23.58
C ALA A 153 16.94 -0.39 -22.30
N LEU A 154 16.31 0.61 -21.70
CA LEU A 154 16.75 1.20 -20.44
C LEU A 154 16.60 0.21 -19.29
N THR A 155 15.47 -0.51 -19.24
CA THR A 155 15.25 -1.60 -18.28
C THR A 155 16.36 -2.64 -18.38
N GLN A 156 16.71 -3.08 -19.58
CA GLN A 156 17.75 -4.09 -19.79
C GLN A 156 19.13 -3.58 -19.38
N SER A 157 19.47 -2.32 -19.70
CA SER A 157 20.74 -1.71 -19.31
C SER A 157 20.86 -1.57 -17.80
N LEU A 158 19.83 -1.04 -17.13
CA LEU A 158 19.77 -0.95 -15.68
C LEU A 158 19.85 -2.34 -15.03
N SER A 159 19.11 -3.33 -15.54
CA SER A 159 19.14 -4.70 -15.00
C SER A 159 20.53 -5.33 -15.09
N ARG A 160 21.27 -5.11 -16.18
CA ARG A 160 22.64 -5.62 -16.34
C ARG A 160 23.63 -5.01 -15.34
N ILE A 161 23.48 -3.73 -15.03
CA ILE A 161 24.38 -3.02 -14.12
C ILE A 161 24.04 -3.33 -12.66
N LEU A 162 22.75 -3.22 -12.31
CA LEU A 162 22.29 -3.27 -10.92
C LEU A 162 22.49 -4.64 -10.27
N VAL A 163 22.57 -5.74 -11.03
CA VAL A 163 22.92 -7.07 -10.46
C VAL A 163 24.36 -7.16 -9.94
N GLY A 164 25.23 -6.20 -10.24
CA GLY A 164 26.66 -6.26 -9.96
C GLY A 164 27.08 -5.90 -8.52
N ARG A 165 26.22 -5.29 -7.71
CA ARG A 165 26.51 -4.91 -6.31
C ARG A 165 25.31 -5.16 -5.39
N THR A 166 25.54 -5.09 -4.08
CA THR A 166 24.48 -5.27 -3.10
C THR A 166 23.50 -4.10 -3.09
N ARG A 167 22.29 -4.31 -2.54
CA ARG A 167 21.27 -3.26 -2.36
C ARG A 167 21.80 -2.10 -1.53
N GLU A 168 22.61 -2.37 -0.51
CA GLU A 168 23.21 -1.34 0.36
C GLU A 168 24.25 -0.51 -0.39
N ASP A 169 25.13 -1.15 -1.16
CA ASP A 169 26.12 -0.44 -1.99
C ASP A 169 25.42 0.48 -2.99
N TRP A 170 24.37 -0.03 -3.66
CA TRP A 170 23.61 0.78 -4.60
C TRP A 170 22.86 1.92 -3.93
N ALA A 171 22.30 1.70 -2.74
CA ALA A 171 21.69 2.79 -1.96
C ALA A 171 22.70 3.89 -1.65
N GLY A 172 23.93 3.53 -1.25
CA GLY A 172 25.00 4.49 -0.99
C GLY A 172 25.44 5.28 -2.23
N ILE A 173 25.44 4.65 -3.41
CA ILE A 173 25.87 5.27 -4.67
C ILE A 173 24.75 6.10 -5.31
N ILE A 174 23.52 5.57 -5.36
CA ILE A 174 22.42 6.12 -6.15
C ILE A 174 21.65 7.19 -5.38
N ASN A 175 21.33 6.98 -4.10
CA ASN A 175 20.50 7.91 -3.31
C ASN A 175 21.01 9.36 -3.27
N PRO A 176 22.34 9.63 -3.19
CA PRO A 176 22.86 10.99 -3.23
C PRO A 176 22.55 11.78 -4.51
N THR A 177 22.18 11.10 -5.60
CA THR A 177 21.83 11.75 -6.87
C THR A 177 20.42 12.34 -6.88
N GLY A 178 19.57 11.95 -5.91
CA GLY A 178 18.14 12.26 -5.86
C GLY A 178 17.26 11.13 -6.42
N VAL A 179 17.84 10.18 -7.14
CA VAL A 179 17.18 8.90 -7.46
C VAL A 179 17.13 8.04 -6.22
N SER A 180 15.99 7.45 -5.91
CA SER A 180 15.82 6.60 -4.73
C SER A 180 15.92 5.12 -5.10
N VAL A 181 16.77 4.38 -4.39
CA VAL A 181 16.72 2.92 -4.31
C VAL A 181 16.49 2.48 -2.87
N MET A 182 15.58 1.52 -2.70
CA MET A 182 15.23 0.97 -1.40
C MET A 182 15.16 -0.56 -1.49
N ALA A 183 15.82 -1.25 -0.56
CA ALA A 183 15.75 -2.70 -0.48
C ALA A 183 14.31 -3.17 -0.26
N ASN A 184 13.90 -4.20 -1.00
CA ASN A 184 12.68 -4.93 -0.72
C ASN A 184 12.97 -5.94 0.40
N ARG A 185 12.25 -5.81 1.52
CA ARG A 185 12.55 -6.50 2.79
C ARG A 185 11.51 -7.55 3.10
N PHE A 186 11.91 -8.58 3.84
CA PHE A 186 10.94 -9.49 4.47
C PHE A 186 10.20 -8.77 5.61
N VAL A 187 8.97 -9.19 5.88
CA VAL A 187 8.12 -8.55 6.90
C VAL A 187 8.71 -8.70 8.31
N GLU A 188 9.41 -9.80 8.56
CA GLU A 188 10.12 -10.09 9.80
C GLU A 188 11.26 -9.08 10.03
N ASP A 189 12.01 -8.76 8.98
CA ASP A 189 13.10 -7.78 9.06
C ASP A 189 12.56 -6.38 9.32
N PHE A 190 11.44 -6.00 8.68
CA PHE A 190 10.78 -4.72 8.92
C PHE A 190 10.21 -4.62 10.33
N ARG A 191 9.59 -5.70 10.83
CA ARG A 191 9.05 -5.78 12.20
C ARG A 191 10.15 -5.70 13.27
N ASN A 192 11.32 -6.27 12.99
CA ASN A 192 12.43 -6.32 13.94
C ASN A 192 13.39 -5.13 13.81
N ASP A 193 13.17 -4.26 12.83
CA ASP A 193 13.99 -3.08 12.61
C ASP A 193 13.99 -2.15 13.85
N PRO A 194 15.18 -1.76 14.37
CA PRO A 194 15.29 -0.90 15.54
C PRO A 194 14.60 0.46 15.37
N ASP A 195 14.65 1.07 14.19
CA ASP A 195 14.07 2.38 13.92
C ASP A 195 12.55 2.28 13.81
N ILE A 196 12.03 1.19 13.24
CA ILE A 196 10.59 0.92 13.20
C ILE A 196 10.01 0.69 14.61
N ARG A 197 10.75 -0.03 15.47
CA ARG A 197 10.39 -0.21 16.88
C ARG A 197 10.50 1.10 17.66
N ALA A 198 11.57 1.87 17.49
CA ALA A 198 11.76 3.18 18.11
C ALA A 198 10.68 4.19 17.65
N ALA A 199 10.22 4.09 16.41
CA ALA A 199 9.09 4.86 15.90
C ALA A 199 7.75 4.48 16.55
N GLY A 200 7.67 3.38 17.31
CA GLY A 200 6.48 2.92 18.02
C GLY A 200 5.48 2.18 17.14
N LEU A 201 5.91 1.71 15.95
CA LEU A 201 5.05 0.95 15.05
C LEU A 201 4.86 -0.51 15.52
N VAL A 202 5.84 -1.06 16.23
CA VAL A 202 5.74 -2.39 16.85
C VAL A 202 5.92 -2.22 18.35
N ILE A 203 4.93 -2.66 19.12
CA ILE A 203 4.93 -2.58 20.58
C ILE A 203 4.78 -3.96 21.20
N THR A 204 5.45 -4.20 22.31
CA THR A 204 5.34 -5.45 23.08
C THR A 204 4.51 -5.20 24.33
N ARG A 205 3.49 -6.04 24.59
CA ARG A 205 2.68 -5.96 25.81
C ARG A 205 2.23 -7.33 26.28
N ASN A 206 1.89 -7.43 27.56
CA ASN A 206 1.28 -8.63 28.13
C ASN A 206 -0.18 -8.76 27.66
N HIS A 207 -0.54 -9.90 27.08
CA HIS A 207 -1.89 -10.23 26.64
C HIS A 207 -2.46 -11.38 27.48
N PRO A 208 -3.73 -11.29 27.96
CA PRO A 208 -4.38 -12.37 28.69
C PRO A 208 -4.29 -13.71 27.94
N GLY A 209 -3.86 -14.76 28.64
CA GLY A 209 -3.73 -16.12 28.11
C GLY A 209 -2.53 -16.39 27.20
N ILE A 210 -1.78 -15.37 26.78
CA ILE A 210 -0.69 -15.49 25.79
C ILE A 210 0.67 -15.06 26.37
N GLY A 211 0.70 -14.11 27.30
CA GLY A 211 1.94 -13.53 27.84
C GLY A 211 2.41 -12.32 27.02
N GLN A 212 3.71 -12.08 26.94
CA GLN A 212 4.27 -10.98 26.15
C GLN A 212 4.09 -11.25 24.64
N ALA A 213 3.43 -10.33 23.95
CA ALA A 213 3.20 -10.41 22.51
C ALA A 213 3.47 -9.05 21.84
N ASP A 214 4.07 -9.09 20.66
CA ASP A 214 4.19 -7.91 19.79
C ASP A 214 2.88 -7.68 19.04
N HIS A 215 2.50 -6.41 18.93
CA HIS A 215 1.37 -5.97 18.12
C HIS A 215 1.71 -4.67 17.39
N ILE A 216 0.86 -4.29 16.42
CA ILE A 216 0.96 -2.99 15.77
C ILE A 216 0.67 -1.88 16.80
N GLY A 217 1.55 -0.90 16.83
CA GLY A 217 1.40 0.33 17.60
C GLY A 217 0.74 1.42 16.77
N SER A 218 1.21 2.66 16.94
CA SER A 218 0.55 3.80 16.32
C SER A 218 0.94 3.97 14.85
N VAL A 219 -0.06 3.92 13.96
CA VAL A 219 0.11 4.17 12.51
C VAL A 219 -0.07 5.65 12.12
N ALA A 220 -0.46 6.49 13.08
CA ALA A 220 -0.53 7.95 12.93
C ALA A 220 -0.06 8.63 14.22
N LYS A 221 0.63 9.77 14.12
CA LYS A 221 1.10 10.54 15.28
C LYS A 221 0.45 11.91 15.28
N LEU A 222 -0.21 12.24 16.39
CA LEU A 222 -0.79 13.55 16.66
C LEU A 222 0.08 14.22 17.73
N SER A 223 0.54 15.45 17.49
CA SER A 223 1.48 16.14 18.40
C SER A 223 0.84 16.43 19.76
N GLU A 224 -0.40 16.92 19.77
CA GLU A 224 -1.11 17.33 20.99
C GLU A 224 -1.96 16.20 21.60
N THR A 225 -2.48 15.32 20.75
CA THR A 225 -3.42 14.25 21.14
C THR A 225 -2.91 12.88 20.69
N PRO A 226 -1.70 12.47 21.09
CA PRO A 226 -1.09 11.23 20.61
C PRO A 226 -1.99 10.03 20.89
N MET A 227 -2.07 9.12 19.92
CA MET A 227 -2.86 7.90 20.11
C MET A 227 -2.29 7.09 21.27
N ARG A 228 -3.17 6.78 22.23
CA ARG A 228 -2.83 5.93 23.37
C ARG A 228 -3.36 4.53 23.11
N VAL A 229 -2.45 3.56 23.11
CA VAL A 229 -2.82 2.16 22.98
C VAL A 229 -3.73 1.79 24.16
N GLY A 230 -4.91 1.26 23.85
CA GLY A 230 -5.87 0.83 24.85
C GLY A 230 -5.44 -0.44 25.59
N ARG A 231 -6.38 -1.02 26.34
CA ARG A 231 -6.19 -2.31 27.02
C ARG A 231 -6.05 -3.44 25.98
N PRO A 232 -5.39 -4.56 26.32
CA PRO A 232 -5.43 -5.77 25.51
C PRO A 232 -6.86 -6.25 25.24
N THR A 233 -7.06 -7.02 24.18
CA THR A 233 -8.38 -7.57 23.84
C THR A 233 -8.89 -8.41 25.02
N PRO A 234 -10.09 -8.10 25.56
CA PRO A 234 -10.64 -8.85 26.67
C PRO A 234 -11.00 -10.28 26.24
N LEU A 235 -11.12 -11.18 27.23
CA LEU A 235 -11.71 -12.51 27.00
C LEU A 235 -13.19 -12.37 26.64
N LEU A 236 -13.72 -13.34 25.90
CA LEU A 236 -15.15 -13.40 25.58
C LEU A 236 -15.99 -13.35 26.86
N GLY A 237 -16.92 -12.41 26.94
CA GLY A 237 -17.80 -12.21 28.11
C GLY A 237 -17.20 -11.42 29.28
N ALA A 238 -16.02 -10.81 29.14
CA ALA A 238 -15.42 -10.05 30.24
C ALA A 238 -16.12 -8.71 30.56
N GLU A 239 -17.00 -8.23 29.69
CA GLU A 239 -17.73 -6.96 29.83
C GLU A 239 -19.27 -7.13 29.71
N THR A 240 -19.77 -8.37 29.84
CA THR A 240 -21.20 -8.72 29.88
C THR A 240 -21.67 -8.96 31.30
#